data_AF-A0A847GFJ2-F1
#
_entry.id   AF-A0A847GFJ2-F1
#
_cell.length_a   1.000
_cell.length_b   1.000
_cell.length_c   1.000
_cell.angle_alpha   90.00
_cell.angle_beta   90.00
_cell.angle_gamma   90.00
#
_symmetry.space_group_name_H-M   'P 1'
#
loop_
_entity.id
_entity.type
_entity.pdbx_description
1 polymer ?
#
loop_
_entity_poly.entity_id
_entity_poly.type
_entity_poly.pdbx_seq_one_letter_code
_entity_poly.pdbx_strand_id
1 'polypeptide(L)'
;MKVPSLEKYGIASAEQIFYNLSYDELFQHETNPALEGLERGTVTSFGAVTVDTGRFTGRSPQDKYVVEEETSKDHVWWAGPDSPGSGNKRLS
;
A
#
# COMPACT_ATOMS: atom_id res chain seq x y z
N MET A 1 -1.65 21.34 -13.80
CA MET A 1 -1.69 21.04 -12.34
C MET A 1 -0.25 20.94 -11.86
N LYS A 2 0.10 21.44 -10.67
CA LYS A 2 1.49 21.39 -10.16
C LYS A 2 1.71 20.07 -9.41
N VAL A 3 2.80 19.38 -9.68
CA VAL A 3 3.20 18.17 -8.94
C VAL A 3 3.60 18.57 -7.51
N PRO A 4 2.99 17.99 -6.47
CA PRO A 4 3.32 18.31 -5.08
C PRO A 4 4.67 17.72 -4.67
N SER A 5 5.41 18.45 -3.81
CA SER A 5 6.64 17.92 -3.19
C SER A 5 6.30 16.93 -2.07
N LEU A 6 7.17 15.92 -1.91
CA LEU A 6 7.08 14.89 -0.88
C LEU A 6 8.01 15.12 0.32
N GLU A 7 8.80 16.21 0.31
CA GLU A 7 9.80 16.50 1.36
C GLU A 7 9.20 16.55 2.77
N LYS A 8 7.98 17.08 2.90
CA LYS A 8 7.28 17.13 4.20
C LYS A 8 6.98 15.76 4.79
N TYR A 9 7.04 14.69 3.99
CA TYR A 9 6.88 13.31 4.42
C TYR A 9 8.24 12.60 4.60
N GLY A 10 9.35 13.32 4.48
CA GLY A 10 10.71 12.79 4.60
C GLY A 10 11.30 12.23 3.32
N ILE A 11 10.63 12.38 2.17
CA ILE A 11 11.14 11.91 0.86
C ILE A 11 11.75 13.10 0.11
N ALA A 12 13.07 13.26 0.21
CA ALA A 12 13.80 14.42 -0.32
C ALA A 12 14.36 14.23 -1.75
N SER A 13 14.45 12.98 -2.23
CA SER A 13 15.17 12.67 -3.48
C SER A 13 14.41 11.67 -4.35
N ALA A 14 13.15 11.99 -4.65
CA ALA A 14 12.41 11.25 -5.67
C ALA A 14 12.97 11.60 -7.06
N GLU A 15 13.45 10.60 -7.81
CA GLU A 15 13.98 10.79 -9.17
C GLU A 15 12.90 11.30 -10.13
N GLN A 16 11.70 10.72 -10.03
CA GLN A 16 10.55 11.11 -10.81
C GLN A 16 9.26 10.97 -9.99
N ILE A 17 8.33 11.90 -10.18
CA ILE A 17 7.00 11.84 -9.56
C ILE A 17 5.96 11.71 -10.66
N PHE A 18 5.29 10.56 -10.69
CA PHE A 18 4.13 10.31 -11.52
C PHE A 18 2.87 10.67 -10.74
N TYR A 19 2.24 11.80 -11.06
CA TYR A 19 1.13 12.35 -10.30
C TYR A 19 -0.17 12.31 -11.10
N ASN A 20 -1.21 11.68 -10.54
CA ASN A 20 -2.53 11.52 -11.16
C ASN A 20 -2.46 10.91 -12.57
N LEU A 21 -1.75 9.80 -12.71
CA LEU A 21 -1.73 9.05 -13.96
C LEU A 21 -3.15 8.63 -14.37
N SER A 22 -3.41 8.72 -15.67
CA SER A 22 -4.57 8.11 -16.30
C SER A 22 -4.49 6.58 -16.28
N TYR A 23 -5.60 5.91 -16.53
CA TYR A 23 -5.62 4.45 -16.69
C TYR A 23 -4.69 3.98 -17.81
N ASP A 24 -4.59 4.72 -18.92
CA ASP A 24 -3.72 4.36 -20.04
C ASP A 24 -2.24 4.44 -19.66
N GLU A 25 -1.85 5.47 -18.89
CA GLU A 25 -0.49 5.59 -18.38
C GLU A 25 -0.18 4.48 -17.35
N LEU A 26 -1.10 4.17 -16.43
CA LEU A 26 -0.95 3.04 -15.51
C LEU A 26 -0.78 1.72 -16.26
N PHE A 27 -1.60 1.47 -17.29
CA PHE A 27 -1.50 0.28 -18.11
C PHE A 27 -0.13 0.15 -18.79
N GLN A 28 0.42 1.25 -19.33
CA GLN A 28 1.76 1.26 -19.92
C GLN A 28 2.86 0.98 -18.89
N HIS A 29 2.72 1.53 -17.69
CA HIS A 29 3.66 1.30 -16.60
C HIS A 29 3.63 -0.18 -16.16
N GLU A 30 2.45 -0.73 -15.88
CA GLU A 30 2.26 -2.10 -15.38
C GLU A 30 2.65 -3.18 -16.39
N THR A 31 2.58 -2.88 -17.69
CA THR A 31 2.87 -3.84 -18.79
C THR A 31 4.23 -3.62 -19.45
N ASN A 32 5.08 -2.76 -18.88
CA ASN A 32 6.41 -2.48 -19.41
C ASN A 32 7.25 -3.77 -19.47
N PRO A 33 7.81 -4.14 -20.65
CA PRO A 33 8.56 -5.39 -20.82
C PRO A 33 9.86 -5.47 -20.01
N ALA A 34 10.34 -4.35 -19.47
CA ALA A 34 11.51 -4.29 -18.60
C ALA A 34 11.22 -4.69 -17.14
N LEU A 35 9.94 -4.82 -16.75
CA LEU A 35 9.57 -5.22 -15.38
C LEU A 35 9.79 -6.71 -15.15
N GLU A 36 10.30 -7.04 -13.98
CA GLU A 36 10.63 -8.39 -13.55
C GLU A 36 9.99 -8.72 -12.19
N GLY A 37 9.94 -10.00 -11.85
CA GLY A 37 9.40 -10.45 -10.56
C GLY A 37 7.94 -10.06 -10.32
N LEU A 38 7.65 -9.54 -9.12
CA LEU A 38 6.29 -9.22 -8.66
C LEU A 38 5.76 -7.88 -9.22
N GLU A 39 6.61 -7.08 -9.87
CA GLU A 39 6.22 -5.80 -10.45
C GLU A 39 5.52 -5.98 -11.82
N ARG A 40 5.75 -7.11 -12.48
CA ARG A 40 5.29 -7.36 -13.85
C ARG A 40 3.80 -7.70 -13.92
N GLY A 41 3.01 -6.87 -14.59
CA GLY A 41 1.67 -7.18 -15.05
C GLY A 41 1.67 -7.94 -16.38
N THR A 42 0.69 -8.82 -16.58
CA THR A 42 0.46 -9.54 -17.86
C THR A 42 -0.93 -9.23 -18.38
N VAL A 43 -1.05 -8.89 -19.67
CA VAL A 43 -2.35 -8.66 -20.32
C VAL A 43 -3.00 -9.99 -20.64
N THR A 44 -4.19 -10.22 -20.09
CA THR A 44 -5.01 -11.40 -20.36
C THR A 44 -5.66 -11.33 -21.75
N SER A 45 -6.21 -12.45 -22.23
CA SER A 45 -6.97 -12.49 -23.48
C SER A 45 -8.19 -11.56 -23.51
N PHE A 46 -8.68 -11.13 -22.34
CA PHE A 46 -9.80 -10.21 -22.20
C PHE A 46 -9.36 -8.74 -22.09
N GLY A 47 -8.05 -8.46 -22.19
CA GLY A 47 -7.50 -7.10 -22.11
C GLY A 47 -7.27 -6.59 -20.68
N ALA A 48 -7.69 -7.33 -19.66
CA ALA A 48 -7.39 -6.98 -18.27
C ALA A 48 -5.95 -7.33 -17.90
N VAL A 49 -5.31 -6.53 -17.05
CA VAL A 49 -4.00 -6.84 -16.47
C VAL A 49 -4.17 -7.80 -15.30
N THR A 50 -3.30 -8.81 -15.22
CA THR A 50 -3.17 -9.71 -14.07
C THR A 50 -1.77 -9.61 -13.47
N VAL A 51 -1.66 -9.78 -12.15
CA VAL A 51 -0.42 -9.69 -11.37
C VAL A 51 -0.33 -10.85 -10.39
N ASP A 52 0.88 -11.15 -9.93
CA ASP A 52 1.15 -12.12 -8.86
C ASP A 52 1.67 -11.39 -7.62
N THR A 53 1.04 -11.59 -6.46
CA THR A 53 1.45 -11.00 -5.17
C THR A 53 2.43 -11.90 -4.39
N GLY A 54 2.85 -13.01 -5.00
CA GLY A 54 3.78 -13.98 -4.46
C GLY A 54 3.22 -14.67 -3.22
N ARG A 55 4.01 -14.67 -2.14
CA ARG A 55 3.62 -15.33 -0.89
C ARG A 55 2.42 -14.66 -0.20
N PHE A 56 2.19 -13.38 -0.41
CA PHE A 56 1.17 -12.60 0.29
C PHE A 56 -0.14 -12.57 -0.52
N THR A 57 -0.84 -13.69 -0.54
CA THR A 57 -2.09 -13.87 -1.31
C THR A 57 -3.34 -13.42 -0.54
N GLY A 58 -3.18 -12.72 0.57
CA GLY A 58 -4.27 -12.31 1.45
C GLY A 58 -3.80 -11.35 2.55
N ARG A 59 -4.71 -11.03 3.47
CA ARG A 59 -4.37 -10.18 4.62
C ARG A 59 -3.42 -10.91 5.57
N SER A 60 -2.55 -10.14 6.23
CA SER A 60 -1.79 -10.57 7.42
C SER A 60 -2.30 -9.85 8.66
N PRO A 61 -3.42 -10.28 9.28
CA PRO A 61 -4.00 -9.57 10.43
C PRO A 61 -3.02 -9.42 11.60
N GLN A 62 -2.10 -10.38 11.73
CA GLN A 62 -1.06 -10.38 12.75
C GLN A 62 0.08 -9.39 12.48
N ASP A 63 0.10 -8.67 11.37
CA ASP A 63 1.10 -7.63 11.08
C ASP A 63 0.51 -6.21 11.15
N LYS A 64 -0.80 -6.09 11.43
CA LYS A 64 -1.47 -4.80 11.63
C LYS A 64 -1.17 -4.24 13.02
N TYR A 65 -0.78 -2.96 13.07
CA TYR A 65 -0.63 -2.20 14.31
C TYR A 65 -1.34 -0.84 14.19
N VAL A 66 -1.66 -0.25 15.34
CA VAL A 66 -2.16 1.12 15.46
C VAL A 66 -1.27 1.84 16.48
N VAL A 67 -0.78 3.03 16.10
CA VAL A 67 0.03 3.87 16.99
C VAL A 67 -0.82 4.25 18.20
N GLU A 68 -0.29 4.00 19.39
CA GLU A 68 -0.87 4.51 20.63
C GLU A 68 -0.36 5.92 20.88
N GLU A 69 -1.24 6.89 20.69
CA GLU A 69 -0.97 8.31 20.90
C GLU A 69 -2.19 8.96 21.54
N GLU A 70 -2.06 10.21 21.98
CA GLU A 70 -3.12 10.92 22.71
C GLU A 70 -4.47 10.94 21.97
N THR A 71 -4.43 11.01 20.64
CA THR A 71 -5.62 11.03 19.77
C THR A 71 -6.25 9.66 19.56
N SER A 72 -5.55 8.56 19.88
CA SER A 72 -6.01 7.19 19.59
C SER A 72 -6.22 6.32 20.84
N LYS A 73 -5.46 6.58 21.90
CA LYS A 73 -5.40 5.79 23.14
C LYS A 73 -6.78 5.44 23.71
N ASP A 74 -7.68 6.40 23.81
CA ASP A 74 -8.99 6.20 24.44
C ASP A 74 -10.12 5.95 23.43
N HIS A 75 -9.81 5.94 22.13
CA HIS A 75 -10.79 5.86 21.04
C HIS A 75 -10.69 4.57 20.22
N VAL A 76 -9.62 3.80 20.38
CA VAL A 76 -9.42 2.52 19.68
C VAL A 76 -9.84 1.36 20.57
N TRP A 77 -10.58 0.41 20.00
CA TRP A 77 -10.82 -0.87 20.65
C TRP A 77 -9.55 -1.73 20.57
N TRP A 78 -8.74 -1.76 21.62
CA TRP A 78 -7.42 -2.40 21.64
C TRP A 78 -7.49 -3.92 21.80
N ALA A 79 -6.51 -4.63 21.25
CA ALA A 79 -6.30 -6.05 21.53
C ALA A 79 -5.85 -6.25 22.98
N GLY A 80 -6.48 -7.18 23.70
CA GLY A 80 -6.13 -7.49 25.09
C GLY A 80 -7.07 -8.52 25.73
N PRO A 81 -6.79 -8.95 26.97
CA PRO A 81 -7.60 -9.94 27.68
C PRO A 81 -9.08 -9.58 27.76
N ASP A 82 -9.39 -8.30 28.00
CA ASP A 82 -10.76 -7.78 28.10
C ASP A 82 -11.40 -7.47 26.73
N SER A 83 -10.70 -7.75 25.63
CA SER A 83 -11.14 -7.42 24.26
C SER A 83 -10.75 -8.52 23.27
N PRO A 84 -11.25 -9.77 23.47
CA PRO A 84 -10.81 -10.95 22.72
C PRO A 84 -11.13 -10.91 21.22
N GLY A 85 -12.07 -10.06 20.79
CA GLY A 85 -12.42 -9.86 19.38
C GLY A 85 -11.58 -8.80 18.66
N SER A 86 -10.77 -8.01 19.38
CA SER A 86 -9.96 -6.98 18.76
C SER A 86 -8.58 -7.49 18.35
N GLY A 87 -8.22 -7.26 17.08
CA GLY A 87 -6.87 -7.46 16.56
C GLY A 87 -6.03 -6.18 16.53
N ASN A 88 -6.48 -5.08 17.14
CA ASN A 88 -5.76 -3.80 17.10
C ASN A 88 -4.61 -3.80 18.12
N LYS A 89 -3.43 -4.22 17.66
CA LYS A 89 -2.21 -4.21 18.47
C LYS A 89 -1.65 -2.80 18.58
N ARG A 90 -1.17 -2.45 19.77
CA ARG A 90 -0.53 -1.17 20.07
C ARG A 90 0.86 -1.12 19.43
N LEU A 91 1.19 0.03 18.86
CA LEU A 91 2.55 0.45 18.54
C LEU A 91 2.86 1.65 19.43
N SER A 92 3.61 1.41 20.49
CA SER A 92 4.04 2.41 21.47
C SER A 92 5.34 3.08 21.07
#